data_AF-A0A242WAK3-F1
#
_entry.id   AF-A0A242WAK3-F1
#
_cell.length_a   1.000
_cell.length_b   1.000
_cell.length_c   1.000
_cell.angle_alpha   90.00
_cell.angle_beta   90.00
_cell.angle_gamma   90.00
#
_symmetry.space_group_name_H-M   'P 1'
#
loop_
_entity.id
_entity.type
_entity.pdbx_description
1 polymer ?
#
loop_
_entity_poly.entity_id
_entity_poly.type
_entity_poly.pdbx_seq_one_letter_code
_entity_poly.pdbx_strand_id
1 'polypeptide(L)'
;MEEKKFELNEEQKSILLKALKDIHFANDQLRKWVSEDSLSVEMSKTLPSLIESYFSEASKVLNYESYLLEEKEKRYVEIKKANQTIHELQIKLGSEKPIDGLKEQLKFLSEIVRDWWNNEGFNHVNDIKYYPYGEMRVEFYFMLEHYRIHSKTPVADKRSRAEHIQYLRDKGFEFADFEKGRSEKLDLIDNHQNRSLLIKMLTERFPSIEVHSFSNHSSYSNKEVFIIKHIDASICNLADI
;
A
#
# COMPACT_ATOMS: atom_id res chain seq x y z
N MET A 1 37.94 53.42 -4.09
CA MET A 1 38.48 52.22 -3.42
C MET A 1 37.94 51.04 -4.21
N GLU A 2 38.76 50.34 -4.99
CA GLU A 2 38.28 49.19 -5.77
C GLU A 2 38.02 48.01 -4.84
N GLU A 3 36.79 47.49 -4.84
CA GLU A 3 36.43 46.30 -4.08
C GLU A 3 37.11 45.06 -4.68
N LYS A 4 37.66 44.21 -3.80
CA LYS A 4 38.30 42.96 -4.19
C LYS A 4 37.24 41.98 -4.68
N LYS A 5 37.40 41.47 -5.91
CA LYS A 5 36.48 40.49 -6.51
C LYS A 5 36.60 39.13 -5.82
N PHE A 6 35.46 38.45 -5.66
CA PHE A 6 35.43 37.06 -5.20
C PHE A 6 35.75 36.12 -6.36
N GLU A 7 36.80 35.31 -6.23
CA GLU A 7 37.26 34.39 -7.27
C GLU A 7 36.61 33.02 -7.08
N LEU A 8 35.88 32.55 -8.09
CA LEU A 8 35.24 31.24 -8.13
C LEU A 8 35.94 30.37 -9.18
N ASN A 9 36.16 29.09 -8.87
CA ASN A 9 36.54 28.12 -9.90
C ASN A 9 35.33 27.74 -10.78
N GLU A 10 35.58 27.07 -11.90
CA GLU A 10 34.53 26.71 -12.86
C GLU A 10 33.41 25.84 -12.25
N GLU A 11 33.75 24.92 -11.36
CA GLU A 11 32.79 24.04 -10.69
C GLU A 11 31.92 24.81 -9.69
N GLN A 12 32.54 25.62 -8.84
CA GLN A 12 31.87 26.49 -7.87
C GLN A 12 30.94 27.49 -8.58
N LYS A 13 31.39 28.08 -9.68
CA LYS A 13 30.58 28.97 -10.50
C LYS A 13 29.36 28.25 -11.08
N SER A 14 29.53 27.03 -11.58
CA SER A 14 28.43 26.21 -12.10
C SER A 14 27.40 25.86 -11.02
N ILE A 15 27.86 25.40 -9.85
CA ILE A 15 26.99 25.07 -8.70
C ILE A 15 26.22 26.31 -8.23
N LEU A 16 26.91 27.45 -8.08
CA LEU A 16 26.28 28.70 -7.64
C LEU A 16 25.24 29.21 -8.65
N LEU A 17 25.55 29.21 -9.95
CA LEU A 17 24.60 29.63 -10.99
C LEU A 17 23.37 28.73 -11.02
N LYS A 18 23.53 27.42 -10.83
CA LYS A 18 22.42 26.49 -10.71
C LYS A 18 21.55 26.81 -9.49
N ALA A 19 22.14 26.92 -8.31
CA ALA A 19 21.41 27.23 -7.08
C ALA A 19 20.66 28.57 -7.19
N LEU A 20 21.29 29.61 -7.74
CA LEU A 20 20.65 30.91 -7.95
C LEU A 20 19.48 30.84 -8.95
N LYS A 21 19.62 30.06 -10.02
CA LYS A 21 18.53 29.82 -10.97
C LYS A 21 17.35 29.11 -10.30
N ASP A 22 17.62 28.12 -9.47
CA ASP A 22 16.59 27.36 -8.76
C ASP A 22 15.89 28.21 -7.68
N ILE A 23 16.62 29.07 -6.97
CA ILE A 23 16.05 30.10 -6.06
C ILE A 23 15.12 31.03 -6.84
N HIS A 24 15.59 31.56 -7.98
CA HIS A 24 14.81 32.49 -8.80
C HIS A 24 13.50 31.83 -9.25
N PHE A 25 13.57 30.59 -9.75
CA PHE A 25 12.41 29.84 -10.18
C PHE A 25 11.39 29.63 -9.04
N ALA A 26 11.85 29.16 -7.88
CA ALA A 26 10.98 28.91 -6.73
C ALA A 26 10.32 30.22 -6.23
N ASN A 27 11.07 31.32 -6.20
CA ASN A 27 10.53 32.63 -5.83
C ASN A 27 9.54 33.17 -6.86
N ASP A 28 9.81 33.04 -8.16
CA ASP A 28 8.90 33.50 -9.20
C ASP A 28 7.58 32.72 -9.17
N GLN A 29 7.68 31.40 -8.96
CA GLN A 29 6.51 30.54 -8.82
C GLN A 29 5.68 30.91 -7.57
N LEU A 30 6.34 31.17 -6.44
CA LEU A 30 5.66 31.65 -5.23
C LEU A 30 4.96 32.98 -5.47
N ARG A 31 5.66 33.95 -6.06
CA ARG A 31 5.11 35.26 -6.41
C ARG A 31 3.90 35.13 -7.31
N LYS A 32 3.98 34.27 -8.33
CA LYS A 32 2.89 34.03 -9.28
C LYS A 32 1.65 33.52 -8.56
N TRP A 33 1.76 32.47 -7.75
CA TRP A 33 0.61 31.89 -7.05
C TRP A 33 0.01 32.81 -5.98
N VAL A 34 0.85 33.61 -5.31
CA VAL A 34 0.36 34.66 -4.41
C VAL A 34 -0.41 35.74 -5.20
N SER A 35 0.08 36.12 -6.39
CA SER A 35 -0.57 37.14 -7.22
C SER A 35 -1.88 36.65 -7.85
N GLU A 36 -1.97 35.36 -8.12
CA GLU A 36 -3.14 34.70 -8.72
C GLU A 36 -4.13 34.16 -7.66
N ASP A 37 -3.87 34.41 -6.36
CA ASP A 37 -4.64 33.91 -5.21
C ASP A 37 -4.89 32.38 -5.26
N SER A 38 -3.89 31.64 -5.74
CA SER A 38 -3.94 30.19 -5.99
C SER A 38 -2.95 29.40 -5.14
N LEU A 39 -2.31 30.04 -4.16
CA LEU A 39 -1.34 29.39 -3.28
C LEU A 39 -2.04 28.44 -2.29
N SER A 40 -1.79 27.14 -2.43
CA SER A 40 -2.31 26.13 -1.49
C SER A 40 -1.54 26.12 -0.17
N VAL A 41 -2.17 25.60 0.89
CA VAL A 41 -1.55 25.43 2.22
C VAL A 41 -0.28 24.58 2.14
N GLU A 42 -0.28 23.53 1.32
CA GLU A 42 0.89 22.68 1.12
C GLU A 42 2.02 23.45 0.43
N MET A 43 1.71 24.17 -0.66
CA MET A 43 2.68 24.95 -1.41
C MET A 43 3.27 26.12 -0.63
N SER A 44 2.48 26.71 0.29
CA SER A 44 2.94 27.75 1.20
C SER A 44 4.10 27.31 2.10
N LYS A 45 4.27 26.01 2.32
CA LYS A 45 5.38 25.42 3.07
C LYS A 45 6.49 24.94 2.14
N THR A 46 6.12 24.26 1.06
CA THR A 46 7.07 23.63 0.14
C THR A 46 7.99 24.65 -0.55
N LEU A 47 7.45 25.76 -1.05
CA LEU A 47 8.25 26.74 -1.80
C LEU A 47 9.31 27.45 -0.92
N PRO A 48 8.97 27.97 0.28
CA PRO A 48 9.98 28.47 1.21
C PRO A 48 11.05 27.43 1.58
N SER A 49 10.67 26.17 1.83
CA SER A 49 11.65 25.12 2.14
C SER A 49 12.61 24.82 0.98
N LEU A 50 12.15 24.91 -0.27
CA LEU A 50 13.00 24.77 -1.45
C LEU A 50 13.99 25.95 -1.55
N ILE A 51 13.51 27.18 -1.35
CA ILE A 51 14.33 28.38 -1.35
C ILE A 51 15.43 28.28 -0.28
N GLU A 52 15.08 27.89 0.95
CA GLU A 52 16.05 27.66 2.02
C GLU A 52 17.09 26.60 1.65
N SER A 53 16.67 25.52 0.96
CA SER A 53 17.61 24.48 0.53
C SER A 53 18.58 24.97 -0.53
N TYR A 54 18.10 25.65 -1.57
CA TYR A 54 18.98 26.19 -2.62
C TYR A 54 19.86 27.33 -2.08
N PHE A 55 19.34 28.15 -1.16
CA PHE A 55 20.13 29.17 -0.48
C PHE A 55 21.26 28.56 0.37
N SER A 56 21.00 27.42 1.03
CA SER A 56 22.01 26.66 1.75
C SER A 56 23.12 26.16 0.81
N GLU A 57 22.79 25.69 -0.40
CA GLU A 57 23.77 25.30 -1.42
C GLU A 57 24.61 26.49 -1.90
N ALA A 58 23.98 27.62 -2.22
CA ALA A 58 24.67 28.85 -2.61
C ALA A 58 25.59 29.37 -1.49
N SER A 59 25.14 29.32 -0.24
CA SER A 59 25.89 29.76 0.94
C SER A 59 27.17 28.95 1.13
N LYS A 60 27.15 27.63 0.88
CA LYS A 60 28.34 26.78 0.94
C LYS A 60 29.42 27.21 -0.06
N VAL A 61 29.02 27.56 -1.28
CA VAL A 61 29.96 28.03 -2.32
C VAL A 61 30.52 29.41 -2.02
N LEU A 62 29.68 30.30 -1.48
CA LEU A 62 30.06 31.66 -1.10
C LEU A 62 30.83 31.72 0.24
N ASN A 63 31.03 30.57 0.89
CA ASN A 63 31.60 30.46 2.22
C ASN A 63 30.87 31.36 3.24
N TYR A 64 29.55 31.49 3.07
CA TYR A 64 28.68 32.23 3.96
C TYR A 64 28.17 31.29 5.06
N GLU A 65 28.71 31.47 6.27
CA GLU A 65 28.22 30.77 7.47
C GLU A 65 26.86 31.35 7.88
N SER A 66 25.80 30.76 7.34
CA SER A 66 24.43 31.04 7.76
C SER A 66 24.10 30.21 9.01
N TYR A 67 23.49 30.84 10.02
CA TYR A 67 22.89 30.16 11.18
C TYR A 67 21.95 29.01 10.75
N LEU A 68 21.24 29.18 9.64
CA LEU A 68 20.33 28.16 9.08
C LEU A 68 21.08 26.92 8.56
N LEU A 69 22.33 27.08 8.11
CA LEU A 69 23.17 25.99 7.63
C LEU A 69 23.59 25.07 8.80
N GLU A 70 24.02 25.69 9.90
CA GLU A 70 24.46 24.99 11.11
C GLU A 70 23.29 24.24 11.76
N GLU A 71 22.12 24.86 11.85
CA GLU A 71 20.91 24.22 12.39
C GLU A 71 20.46 23.03 11.52
N LYS A 72 20.50 23.17 10.18
CA LYS A 72 20.16 22.10 9.24
C LYS A 72 21.13 20.92 9.36
N GLU A 73 22.42 21.18 9.48
CA GLU A 73 23.44 20.13 9.66
C GLU A 73 23.30 19.42 11.00
N LYS A 74 23.05 20.14 12.10
CA LYS A 74 22.74 19.55 13.41
C LYS A 74 21.54 18.63 13.35
N ARG A 75 20.42 19.09 12.78
CA ARG A 75 19.21 18.27 12.59
C ARG A 75 19.49 17.02 11.76
N TYR A 76 20.28 17.13 10.69
CA TYR A 76 20.63 15.98 9.85
C TYR A 76 21.46 14.94 10.62
N VAL A 77 22.43 15.38 11.41
CA VAL A 77 23.24 14.49 12.28
C VAL A 77 22.36 13.82 13.34
N GLU A 78 21.44 14.56 13.95
CA GLU A 78 20.48 14.02 14.92
C GLU A 78 19.57 12.95 14.31
N ILE A 79 18.99 13.22 13.14
CA ILE A 79 18.15 12.25 12.41
C ILE A 79 18.97 10.99 12.07
N LYS A 80 20.20 11.16 11.57
CA LYS A 80 21.07 10.03 11.25
C LYS A 80 21.37 9.18 12.49
N LYS A 81 21.66 9.83 13.62
CA LYS A 81 21.95 9.16 14.90
C LYS A 81 20.70 8.43 15.41
N ALA A 82 19.53 9.05 15.35
CA ALA A 82 18.27 8.44 15.73
C ALA A 82 17.96 7.19 14.88
N ASN A 83 18.14 7.27 13.57
CA ASN A 83 17.95 6.13 12.66
C ASN A 83 18.93 4.98 12.95
N GLN A 84 20.19 5.29 13.27
CA GLN A 84 21.16 4.28 13.71
C GLN A 84 20.71 3.60 15.01
N THR A 85 20.26 4.37 16.00
CA THR A 85 19.73 3.82 17.25
C THR A 85 18.50 2.93 17.01
N ILE A 86 17.56 3.34 16.17
CA ILE A 86 16.39 2.53 15.80
C ILE A 86 16.84 1.20 15.20
N HIS A 87 17.80 1.23 14.27
CA HIS A 87 18.32 0.02 13.64
C HIS A 87 18.99 -0.92 14.64
N GLU A 88 19.82 -0.39 15.54
CA GLU A 88 20.45 -1.18 16.61
C GLU A 88 19.42 -1.81 17.57
N LEU A 89 18.39 -1.07 17.94
CA LEU A 89 17.30 -1.56 18.78
C LEU A 89 16.50 -2.67 18.09
N GLN A 90 16.21 -2.52 16.78
CA GLN A 90 15.56 -3.55 15.98
C GLN A 90 16.38 -4.85 15.92
N ILE A 91 17.69 -4.75 15.73
CA ILE A 91 18.59 -5.90 15.75
C ILE A 91 18.53 -6.61 17.10
N LYS A 92 18.67 -5.87 18.21
CA LYS A 92 18.61 -6.44 19.56
C LYS A 92 17.29 -7.15 19.81
N LEU A 93 16.17 -6.47 19.54
CA LEU A 93 14.82 -7.02 19.68
C LEU A 93 14.59 -8.29 18.85
N GLY A 94 15.15 -8.35 17.64
CA GLY A 94 15.07 -9.54 16.78
C GLY A 94 15.95 -10.69 17.26
N SER A 95 17.20 -10.39 17.66
CA SER A 95 18.19 -11.39 18.06
C SER A 95 17.90 -12.04 19.41
N GLU A 96 17.22 -11.34 20.31
CA GLU A 96 16.92 -11.82 21.67
C GLU A 96 15.66 -12.68 21.73
N LYS A 97 14.82 -12.68 20.68
CA LYS A 97 13.59 -13.48 20.64
C LYS A 97 13.87 -14.88 20.09
N PRO A 98 13.46 -15.94 20.80
CA PRO A 98 13.52 -17.30 20.26
C PRO A 98 12.64 -17.40 19.02
N ILE A 99 13.17 -18.00 17.95
CA ILE A 99 12.44 -18.28 16.71
C ILE A 99 11.62 -19.58 16.85
N ASP A 100 11.86 -20.35 17.91
CA ASP A 100 11.15 -21.57 18.22
C ASP A 100 9.64 -21.31 18.30
N GLY A 101 8.86 -22.03 17.47
CA GLY A 101 7.40 -21.88 17.39
C GLY A 101 6.89 -20.80 16.42
N LEU A 102 7.75 -19.96 15.84
CA LEU A 102 7.33 -18.92 14.89
C LEU A 102 6.66 -19.54 13.65
N LYS A 103 7.23 -20.63 13.13
CA LYS A 103 6.66 -21.34 11.97
C LYS A 103 5.25 -21.85 12.27
N GLU A 104 5.04 -22.43 13.45
CA GLU A 104 3.75 -22.95 13.91
C GLU A 104 2.74 -21.82 14.09
N GLN A 105 3.16 -20.67 14.63
CA GLN A 105 2.32 -19.48 14.76
C GLN A 105 1.90 -18.92 13.39
N LEU A 106 2.85 -18.73 12.47
CA LEU A 106 2.54 -18.26 11.11
C LEU A 106 1.64 -19.25 10.36
N LYS A 107 1.83 -20.56 10.56
CA LYS A 107 0.95 -21.56 9.99
C LYS A 107 -0.47 -21.44 10.56
N PHE A 108 -0.60 -21.32 11.88
CA PHE A 108 -1.90 -21.18 12.55
C PHE A 108 -2.67 -19.95 12.06
N LEU A 109 -2.02 -18.79 11.94
CA LEU A 109 -2.64 -17.57 11.40
C LEU A 109 -3.11 -17.76 9.95
N SER A 110 -2.28 -18.38 9.12
CA SER A 110 -2.65 -18.72 7.73
C SER A 110 -3.85 -19.66 7.66
N GLU A 111 -3.96 -20.62 8.58
CA GLU A 111 -5.08 -21.55 8.66
C GLU A 111 -6.37 -20.84 9.07
N ILE A 112 -6.33 -19.92 10.04
CA ILE A 112 -7.50 -19.11 10.43
C ILE A 112 -8.08 -18.36 9.22
N VAL A 113 -7.23 -17.68 8.43
CA VAL A 113 -7.70 -16.92 7.27
C VAL A 113 -8.24 -17.84 6.17
N ARG A 114 -7.55 -18.96 5.90
CA ARG A 114 -8.01 -19.97 4.93
C ARG A 114 -9.36 -20.56 5.33
N ASP A 115 -9.50 -20.98 6.58
CA ASP A 115 -10.71 -21.61 7.09
C ASP A 115 -11.87 -20.62 7.09
N TRP A 116 -11.63 -19.38 7.50
CA TRP A 116 -12.64 -18.34 7.41
C TRP A 116 -13.09 -18.10 5.96
N TRP A 117 -12.16 -17.95 5.01
CA TRP A 117 -12.53 -17.72 3.61
C TRP A 117 -13.23 -18.92 2.96
N ASN A 118 -12.89 -20.14 3.38
CA ASN A 118 -13.56 -21.37 2.95
C ASN A 118 -14.99 -21.48 3.50
N ASN A 119 -15.22 -21.04 4.74
CA ASN A 119 -16.51 -21.23 5.39
C ASN A 119 -17.47 -20.05 5.18
N GLU A 120 -16.98 -18.81 5.26
CA GLU A 120 -17.80 -17.59 5.18
C GLU A 120 -17.70 -16.89 3.81
N GLY A 121 -16.61 -17.13 3.09
CA GLY A 121 -16.27 -16.46 1.83
C GLY A 121 -16.56 -17.30 0.59
N PHE A 122 -15.60 -17.32 -0.35
CA PHE A 122 -15.80 -17.87 -1.69
C PHE A 122 -14.91 -19.06 -2.02
N ASN A 123 -14.33 -19.68 -0.98
CA ASN A 123 -13.38 -20.79 -1.06
C ASN A 123 -12.06 -20.45 -1.74
N HIS A 124 -10.99 -21.09 -1.25
CA HIS A 124 -9.63 -21.02 -1.74
C HIS A 124 -8.90 -19.69 -1.51
N VAL A 125 -7.77 -19.80 -0.82
CA VAL A 125 -6.74 -18.77 -0.74
C VAL A 125 -5.52 -19.35 -1.44
N ASN A 126 -5.04 -18.65 -2.46
CA ASN A 126 -3.96 -19.15 -3.31
C ASN A 126 -2.59 -18.98 -2.64
N ASP A 127 -2.24 -17.73 -2.31
CA ASP A 127 -0.93 -17.37 -1.77
C ASP A 127 -1.09 -16.57 -0.47
N ILE A 128 -0.18 -16.84 0.48
CA ILE A 128 -0.07 -16.11 1.74
C ILE A 128 1.41 -15.76 1.95
N LYS A 129 1.69 -14.47 2.05
CA LYS A 129 3.05 -13.94 2.25
C LYS A 129 3.12 -13.11 3.51
N TYR A 130 4.16 -13.36 4.31
CA TYR A 130 4.47 -12.56 5.50
C TYR A 130 5.55 -11.55 5.17
N TYR A 131 5.36 -10.31 5.61
CA TYR A 131 6.30 -9.22 5.43
C TYR A 131 6.98 -8.82 6.75
N PRO A 132 8.19 -8.23 6.70
CA PRO A 132 9.01 -7.95 7.89
C PRO A 132 8.33 -7.07 8.96
N TYR A 133 7.31 -6.29 8.60
CA TYR A 133 6.61 -5.38 9.50
C TYR A 133 5.38 -6.01 10.19
N GLY A 134 5.19 -7.33 10.05
CA GLY A 134 4.03 -8.00 10.65
C GLY A 134 2.76 -7.86 9.80
N GLU A 135 2.92 -7.79 8.49
CA GLU A 135 1.81 -7.78 7.54
C GLU A 135 1.67 -9.16 6.89
N MET A 136 0.42 -9.56 6.63
CA MET A 136 0.11 -10.77 5.87
C MET A 136 -0.63 -10.39 4.59
N ARG A 137 0.01 -10.59 3.43
CA ARG A 137 -0.64 -10.44 2.13
C ARG A 137 -1.31 -11.74 1.72
N VAL A 138 -2.53 -11.64 1.24
CA VAL A 138 -3.41 -12.75 0.94
C VAL A 138 -4.08 -12.52 -0.41
N GLU A 139 -4.06 -13.56 -1.24
CA GLU A 139 -4.86 -13.60 -2.48
C GLU A 139 -6.12 -14.43 -2.25
N PHE A 140 -7.25 -13.74 -2.09
CA PHE A 140 -8.58 -14.35 -1.91
C PHE A 140 -9.20 -14.67 -3.26
N TYR A 141 -9.34 -15.96 -3.59
CA TYR A 141 -9.91 -16.40 -4.86
C TYR A 141 -11.40 -16.72 -4.73
N PHE A 142 -12.07 -16.79 -5.88
CA PHE A 142 -13.49 -17.10 -5.97
C PHE A 142 -13.66 -18.45 -6.65
N MET A 143 -13.90 -19.51 -5.85
CA MET A 143 -14.03 -20.88 -6.34
C MET A 143 -15.18 -21.63 -5.66
N LEU A 144 -16.39 -21.08 -5.77
CA LEU A 144 -17.61 -21.71 -5.24
C LEU A 144 -17.97 -23.04 -5.93
N GLU A 145 -17.54 -23.24 -7.19
CA GLU A 145 -17.82 -24.47 -7.93
C GLU A 145 -16.83 -25.61 -7.64
N HIS A 146 -15.66 -25.33 -7.05
CA HIS A 146 -14.59 -26.33 -6.94
C HIS A 146 -14.89 -27.33 -5.81
N TYR A 147 -15.53 -28.45 -6.20
CA TYR A 147 -15.96 -29.50 -5.28
C TYR A 147 -14.85 -30.52 -4.98
N ARG A 148 -14.89 -31.04 -3.76
CA ARG A 148 -14.11 -32.18 -3.27
C ARG A 148 -14.53 -33.45 -4.00
N ILE A 149 -14.00 -33.68 -5.20
CA ILE A 149 -14.27 -34.87 -6.06
C ILE A 149 -14.16 -36.20 -5.27
N HIS A 150 -13.41 -36.22 -4.16
CA HIS A 150 -13.20 -37.37 -3.29
C HIS A 150 -13.92 -37.32 -1.93
N SER A 151 -14.98 -36.52 -1.77
CA SER A 151 -15.70 -36.45 -0.49
C SER A 151 -16.38 -37.76 -0.14
N LYS A 152 -16.34 -38.11 1.14
CA LYS A 152 -17.05 -39.24 1.74
C LYS A 152 -18.54 -38.94 1.96
N THR A 153 -18.98 -37.68 1.85
CA THR A 153 -20.35 -37.21 2.14
C THR A 153 -20.96 -36.35 1.02
N PRO A 154 -20.99 -36.84 -0.24
CA PRO A 154 -21.31 -36.02 -1.41
C PRO A 154 -22.70 -35.36 -1.42
N VAL A 155 -23.68 -35.95 -0.75
CA VAL A 155 -25.05 -35.39 -0.68
C VAL A 155 -25.12 -34.23 0.31
N ALA A 156 -24.51 -34.38 1.49
CA ALA A 156 -24.48 -33.34 2.51
C ALA A 156 -23.67 -32.12 2.02
N ASP A 157 -22.54 -32.36 1.37
CA ASP A 157 -21.69 -31.31 0.83
C ASP A 157 -22.40 -30.49 -0.26
N LYS A 158 -23.18 -31.15 -1.13
CA LYS A 158 -24.00 -30.45 -2.15
C LYS A 158 -25.04 -29.54 -1.50
N ARG A 159 -25.68 -29.99 -0.42
CA ARG A 159 -26.69 -29.22 0.32
C ARG A 159 -26.06 -28.01 1.01
N SER A 160 -24.99 -28.24 1.77
CA SER A 160 -24.25 -27.18 2.46
C SER A 160 -23.73 -26.12 1.48
N ARG A 161 -23.27 -26.52 0.29
CA ARG A 161 -22.89 -25.58 -0.77
C ARG A 161 -24.07 -24.74 -1.25
N ALA A 162 -25.23 -25.36 -1.51
CA ALA A 162 -26.41 -24.64 -1.96
C ALA A 162 -26.90 -23.64 -0.91
N GLU A 163 -26.88 -24.03 0.36
CA GLU A 163 -27.20 -23.15 1.49
C GLU A 163 -26.21 -21.98 1.59
N HIS A 164 -24.90 -22.23 1.40
CA HIS A 164 -23.88 -21.17 1.41
C HIS A 164 -24.03 -20.18 0.26
N ILE A 165 -24.26 -20.67 -0.96
CA ILE A 165 -24.53 -19.81 -2.13
C ILE A 165 -25.78 -18.97 -1.89
N GLN A 166 -26.83 -19.55 -1.30
CA GLN A 166 -28.04 -18.81 -0.99
C GLN A 166 -27.77 -17.73 0.06
N TYR A 167 -27.01 -18.04 1.12
CA TYR A 167 -26.57 -17.05 2.11
C TYR A 167 -25.81 -15.88 1.48
N LEU A 168 -24.90 -16.13 0.53
CA LEU A 168 -24.20 -15.06 -0.19
C LEU A 168 -25.17 -14.23 -1.05
N ARG A 169 -26.13 -14.86 -1.72
CA ARG A 169 -27.18 -14.14 -2.48
C ARG A 169 -28.07 -13.31 -1.56
N ASP A 170 -28.42 -13.82 -0.38
CA ASP A 170 -29.23 -13.12 0.63
C ASP A 170 -28.48 -11.91 1.20
N LYS A 171 -27.14 -11.95 1.25
CA LYS A 171 -26.28 -10.78 1.53
C LYS A 171 -26.21 -9.77 0.39
N GLY A 172 -26.76 -10.09 -0.78
CA GLY A 172 -26.80 -9.22 -1.95
C GLY A 172 -25.68 -9.45 -2.96
N PHE A 173 -24.93 -10.55 -2.88
CA PHE A 173 -23.94 -10.87 -3.92
C PHE A 173 -24.60 -11.29 -5.23
N GLU A 174 -24.13 -10.71 -6.33
CA GLU A 174 -24.60 -10.99 -7.68
C GLU A 174 -23.65 -11.93 -8.42
N PHE A 175 -24.20 -13.02 -8.95
CA PHE A 175 -23.44 -14.04 -9.65
C PHE A 175 -23.85 -14.14 -11.11
N ALA A 176 -22.92 -14.58 -11.95
CA ALA A 176 -23.20 -14.99 -13.31
C ALA A 176 -24.12 -16.23 -13.29
N ASP A 177 -25.31 -16.09 -13.87
CA ASP A 177 -26.29 -17.18 -14.01
C ASP A 177 -26.60 -17.41 -15.50
N PHE A 178 -25.55 -17.62 -16.28
CA PHE A 178 -25.69 -17.82 -17.72
C PHE A 178 -26.25 -19.21 -18.01
N GLU A 179 -27.44 -19.29 -18.63
CA GLU A 179 -28.11 -20.55 -18.97
C GLU A 179 -27.27 -21.49 -19.86
N LYS A 180 -26.30 -20.96 -20.61
CA LYS A 180 -25.47 -21.71 -21.58
C LYS A 180 -24.00 -21.90 -21.18
N GLY A 181 -23.55 -21.34 -20.06
CA GLY A 181 -22.16 -21.43 -19.60
C GLY A 181 -21.98 -22.52 -18.55
N ARG A 182 -21.45 -23.69 -18.93
CA ARG A 182 -21.18 -24.78 -17.96
C ARG A 182 -20.05 -24.48 -16.97
N SER A 183 -19.28 -23.40 -17.17
CA SER A 183 -18.04 -23.12 -16.43
C SER A 183 -18.01 -21.78 -15.71
N GLU A 184 -19.07 -20.97 -15.79
CA GLU A 184 -19.12 -19.63 -15.17
C GLU A 184 -20.39 -19.45 -14.33
N LYS A 185 -21.15 -20.53 -14.15
CA LYS A 185 -22.33 -20.48 -13.31
C LYS A 185 -21.82 -20.29 -11.87
N LEU A 186 -22.35 -19.29 -11.17
CA LEU A 186 -21.90 -18.91 -9.82
C LEU A 186 -20.55 -18.18 -9.74
N ASP A 187 -20.01 -17.75 -10.88
CA ASP A 187 -18.88 -16.83 -10.86
C ASP A 187 -19.34 -15.44 -10.37
N LEU A 188 -18.52 -14.78 -9.57
CA LEU A 188 -18.88 -13.50 -8.96
C LEU A 188 -18.73 -12.37 -9.99
N ILE A 189 -19.81 -11.64 -10.25
CA ILE A 189 -19.79 -10.54 -11.22
C ILE A 189 -18.96 -9.39 -10.67
N ASP A 190 -18.14 -8.77 -11.51
CA ASP A 190 -17.43 -7.56 -11.17
C ASP A 190 -18.32 -6.33 -11.36
N ASN A 191 -18.91 -5.86 -10.26
CA ASN A 191 -19.67 -4.62 -10.22
C ASN A 191 -19.42 -3.88 -8.89
N HIS A 192 -19.92 -2.65 -8.80
CA HIS A 192 -19.71 -1.80 -7.62
C HIS A 192 -20.28 -2.43 -6.35
N GLN A 193 -21.46 -3.04 -6.41
CA GLN A 193 -22.12 -3.67 -5.27
C GLN A 193 -21.29 -4.82 -4.69
N ASN A 194 -20.87 -5.77 -5.54
CA ASN A 194 -20.05 -6.90 -5.12
C ASN A 194 -18.71 -6.44 -4.55
N ARG A 195 -18.02 -5.48 -5.19
CA ARG A 195 -16.77 -4.94 -4.63
C ARG A 195 -16.98 -4.32 -3.25
N SER A 196 -18.03 -3.52 -3.07
CA SER A 196 -18.35 -2.91 -1.78
C SER A 196 -18.69 -3.95 -0.71
N LEU A 197 -19.46 -4.98 -1.05
CA LEU A 197 -19.79 -6.08 -0.14
C LEU A 197 -18.55 -6.90 0.23
N LEU A 198 -17.64 -7.15 -0.71
CA LEU A 198 -16.37 -7.85 -0.45
C LEU A 198 -15.49 -7.05 0.50
N ILE A 199 -15.29 -5.76 0.23
CA ILE A 199 -14.50 -4.89 1.10
C ILE A 199 -15.11 -4.86 2.50
N LYS A 200 -16.44 -4.69 2.60
CA LYS A 200 -17.15 -4.71 3.88
C LYS A 200 -16.94 -6.03 4.63
N MET A 201 -17.15 -7.16 3.97
CA MET A 201 -16.96 -8.49 4.58
C MET A 201 -15.53 -8.69 5.08
N LEU A 202 -14.53 -8.25 4.31
CA LEU A 202 -13.13 -8.33 4.69
C LEU A 202 -12.80 -7.42 5.88
N THR A 203 -13.21 -6.15 5.84
CA THR A 203 -12.95 -5.17 6.90
C THR A 203 -13.70 -5.51 8.19
N GLU A 204 -14.89 -6.10 8.11
CA GLU A 204 -15.61 -6.60 9.29
C GLU A 204 -14.87 -7.76 9.98
N ARG A 205 -14.19 -8.62 9.21
CA ARG A 205 -13.42 -9.74 9.78
C ARG A 205 -12.01 -9.36 10.22
N PHE A 206 -11.35 -8.51 9.45
CA PHE A 206 -9.95 -8.10 9.61
C PHE A 206 -9.90 -6.57 9.55
N PRO A 207 -10.02 -5.86 10.70
CA PRO A 207 -10.12 -4.41 10.73
C PRO A 207 -8.93 -3.68 10.08
N SER A 208 -7.71 -4.22 10.20
CA SER A 208 -6.50 -3.68 9.57
C SER A 208 -6.31 -4.09 8.11
N ILE A 209 -7.33 -4.63 7.44
CA ILE A 209 -7.16 -5.10 6.06
C ILE A 209 -7.18 -3.93 5.07
N GLU A 210 -6.19 -3.94 4.18
CA GLU A 210 -6.08 -3.03 3.05
C GLU A 210 -6.24 -3.81 1.75
N VAL A 211 -7.23 -3.43 0.94
CA VAL A 211 -7.46 -4.04 -0.37
C VAL A 211 -6.66 -3.28 -1.42
N HIS A 212 -5.72 -3.96 -2.07
CA HIS A 212 -4.84 -3.35 -3.07
C HIS A 212 -5.44 -3.36 -4.46
N SER A 213 -6.05 -4.48 -4.85
CA SER A 213 -6.61 -4.63 -6.19
C SER A 213 -7.64 -5.75 -6.30
N PHE A 214 -8.47 -5.63 -7.34
CA PHE A 214 -9.35 -6.68 -7.83
C PHE A 214 -8.85 -7.13 -9.19
N SER A 215 -8.60 -8.42 -9.35
CA SER A 215 -8.33 -9.02 -10.65
C SER A 215 -9.65 -9.53 -11.25
N ASN A 216 -9.91 -9.19 -12.50
CA ASN A 216 -11.10 -9.64 -13.21
C ASN A 216 -10.75 -10.16 -14.62
N HIS A 217 -11.73 -10.80 -15.25
CA HIS A 217 -11.68 -11.15 -16.66
C HIS A 217 -13.07 -11.05 -17.27
N SER A 218 -13.13 -10.79 -18.57
CA SER A 218 -14.39 -10.81 -19.31
C SER A 218 -14.90 -12.24 -19.42
N SER A 219 -16.19 -12.43 -19.13
CA SER A 219 -16.84 -13.73 -19.18
C SER A 219 -16.73 -14.35 -20.59
N TYR A 220 -16.59 -15.67 -20.64
CA TYR A 220 -16.65 -16.47 -21.86
C TYR A 220 -18.06 -16.48 -22.46
N SER A 221 -19.10 -16.55 -21.63
CA SER A 221 -20.51 -16.63 -22.05
C SER A 221 -21.09 -15.28 -22.44
N ASN A 222 -20.70 -14.19 -21.77
CA ASN A 222 -21.09 -12.83 -22.13
C ASN A 222 -19.89 -11.88 -21.98
N LYS A 223 -19.35 -11.40 -23.11
CA LYS A 223 -18.15 -10.56 -23.13
C LYS A 223 -18.33 -9.17 -22.49
N GLU A 224 -19.57 -8.72 -22.32
CA GLU A 224 -19.90 -7.46 -21.65
C GLU A 224 -19.90 -7.58 -20.12
N VAL A 225 -19.93 -8.80 -19.59
CA VAL A 225 -19.87 -9.06 -18.14
C VAL A 225 -18.44 -9.39 -17.74
N PHE A 226 -17.96 -8.73 -16.70
CA PHE A 226 -16.67 -9.05 -16.07
C PHE A 226 -16.91 -9.89 -14.82
N ILE A 227 -15.97 -10.81 -14.57
CA ILE A 227 -15.98 -11.76 -13.46
C ILE A 227 -14.75 -11.52 -12.59
N ILE A 228 -14.94 -11.43 -11.27
CA ILE A 228 -13.85 -11.29 -10.32
C ILE A 228 -13.11 -12.63 -10.17
N LYS A 229 -11.80 -12.61 -10.35
CA LYS A 229 -10.92 -13.78 -10.21
C LYS A 229 -10.34 -13.90 -8.80
N HIS A 230 -9.81 -12.79 -8.27
CA HIS A 230 -9.31 -12.72 -6.90
C HIS A 230 -9.24 -11.28 -6.40
N ILE A 231 -9.13 -11.15 -5.07
CA ILE A 231 -8.77 -9.91 -4.37
C ILE A 231 -7.36 -10.07 -3.83
N ASP A 232 -6.53 -9.06 -4.05
CA ASP A 232 -5.23 -8.94 -3.40
C ASP A 232 -5.36 -7.94 -2.24
N ALA A 233 -5.07 -8.40 -1.02
CA ALA A 233 -5.18 -7.60 0.18
C ALA A 233 -4.08 -7.91 1.20
N SER A 234 -3.75 -6.94 2.04
CA SER A 234 -2.85 -7.10 3.19
C SER A 234 -3.59 -6.93 4.50
N ILE A 235 -3.43 -7.85 5.44
CA ILE A 235 -3.78 -7.64 6.84
C ILE A 235 -2.57 -7.00 7.51
N CYS A 236 -2.65 -5.70 7.80
CA CYS A 236 -1.51 -4.91 8.28
C CYS A 236 -1.14 -5.17 9.75
N ASN A 237 -1.99 -5.85 10.52
CA ASN A 237 -1.73 -6.26 11.90
C ASN A 237 -2.10 -7.73 12.09
N LEU A 238 -1.11 -8.60 12.33
CA LEU A 238 -1.37 -10.04 12.56
C LEU A 238 -2.26 -10.32 13.78
N ALA A 239 -2.39 -9.39 14.73
CA ALA A 239 -3.29 -9.55 15.88
C ALA A 239 -4.78 -9.43 15.52
N ASP A 240 -5.11 -8.98 14.30
CA ASP A 240 -6.48 -8.88 13.80
C ASP A 240 -7.02 -10.21 13.25
N ILE A 241 -6.15 -11.22 13.11
CA ILE A 241 -6.47 -12.54 12.57
C ILE A 241 -7.17 -13.41 13.61
#